data_AF-A0A2I3GI49-F1
#
_entry.id   AF-A0A2I3GI49-F1
#
_cell.length_a   1.000
_cell.length_b   1.000
_cell.length_c   1.000
_cell.angle_alpha   90.00
_cell.angle_beta   90.00
_cell.angle_gamma   90.00
#
_symmetry.space_group_name_H-M   'P 1'
#
loop_
_entity.id
_entity.type
_entity.pdbx_description
1 polymer ?
#
loop_
_entity_poly.entity_id
_entity_poly.type
_entity_poly.pdbx_seq_one_letter_code
_entity_poly.pdbx_strand_id
1 'polypeptide(L)'
;MPPKVTSELLRQLRQAMRNSEYVTEPIQAYIIPSGDAHQSEYIAPCDCRRAFVSGFDGSAGTAIITEEHAAMWTDGRYFLQAAKQMDSNWTLMKMGLKDTPTQEDWLVSVLPEGSRVGVDPLIIPTDYWKKMAKVLRSAGHHLIPVKENLVDKIWTDRPERPCKPLLTLGLDYTGQNQRVV
;
A
#
# COMPACT_ATOMS: atom_id res chain seq x y z
N MET A 1 -18.57 8.31 -13.55
CA MET A 1 -18.50 8.97 -12.22
C MET A 1 -17.25 9.82 -12.20
N PRO A 2 -17.28 11.02 -11.58
CA PRO A 2 -16.07 11.81 -11.40
C PRO A 2 -15.07 11.05 -10.52
N PRO A 3 -13.75 11.31 -10.67
CA PRO A 3 -12.76 10.73 -9.80
C PRO A 3 -12.95 11.18 -8.35
N LYS A 4 -12.48 10.37 -7.40
CA LYS A 4 -12.49 10.77 -5.98
C LYS A 4 -11.54 11.95 -5.80
N VAL A 5 -12.00 13.01 -5.14
CA VAL A 5 -11.13 14.13 -4.75
C VAL A 5 -10.29 13.70 -3.56
N THR A 6 -8.97 13.65 -3.73
CA THR A 6 -8.01 13.10 -2.78
C THR A 6 -7.02 14.13 -2.23
N SER A 7 -7.09 15.40 -2.67
CA SER A 7 -6.15 16.45 -2.25
C SER A 7 -6.01 16.60 -0.74
N GLU A 8 -7.12 16.57 0.00
CA GLU A 8 -7.10 16.67 1.46
C GLU A 8 -6.57 15.39 2.12
N LEU A 9 -6.91 14.21 1.60
CA LEU A 9 -6.38 12.93 2.10
C LEU A 9 -4.86 12.86 1.93
N LEU A 10 -4.35 13.27 0.77
CA LEU A 10 -2.91 13.35 0.50
C LEU A 10 -2.23 14.36 1.44
N ARG A 11 -2.86 15.51 1.70
CA ARG A 11 -2.35 16.51 2.65
C ARG A 11 -2.23 15.91 4.05
N GLN A 12 -3.28 15.24 4.54
CA GLN A 12 -3.28 14.60 5.86
C GLN A 12 -2.25 13.48 5.95
N LEU A 13 -2.13 12.66 4.91
CA LEU A 13 -1.14 11.57 4.92
C LEU A 13 0.29 12.10 4.92
N ARG A 14 0.59 13.14 4.13
CA ARG A 14 1.89 13.82 4.14
C ARG A 14 2.19 14.46 5.49
N GLN A 15 1.17 14.92 6.21
CA GLN A 15 1.33 15.37 7.60
C GLN A 15 1.64 14.19 8.54
N ALA A 16 0.94 13.05 8.40
CA ALA A 16 1.19 11.84 9.19
C ALA A 16 2.60 11.26 8.95
N MET A 17 3.14 11.36 7.73
CA MET A 17 4.52 10.98 7.36
C MET A 17 5.59 11.76 8.15
N ARG A 18 5.24 12.89 8.75
CA ARG A 18 6.15 13.74 9.54
C ARG A 18 5.79 13.76 11.03
N ASN A 19 4.75 13.04 11.45
CA ASN A 19 4.27 13.07 12.82
C ASN A 19 5.16 12.19 13.71
N SER A 20 5.75 12.80 14.76
CA SER A 20 6.64 12.14 15.71
C SER A 20 5.98 11.03 16.54
N GLU A 21 4.65 10.98 16.58
CA GLU A 21 3.91 9.86 17.19
C GLU A 21 4.08 8.55 16.42
N TYR A 22 4.26 8.63 15.09
CA TYR A 22 4.26 7.44 14.21
C TYR A 22 5.65 7.11 13.69
N VAL A 23 6.49 8.12 13.51
CA VAL A 23 7.86 7.97 12.99
C VAL A 23 8.85 8.75 13.86
N THR A 24 10.01 8.16 14.14
CA THR A 24 11.06 8.83 14.93
C THR A 24 11.66 10.02 14.18
N GLU A 25 11.71 9.92 12.85
CA GLU A 25 12.18 10.95 11.93
C GLU A 25 11.24 10.96 10.72
N PRO A 26 10.98 12.13 10.11
CA PRO A 26 10.13 12.25 8.94
C PRO A 26 10.52 11.30 7.80
N ILE A 27 9.53 10.65 7.20
CA ILE A 27 9.71 9.85 5.98
C ILE A 27 9.34 10.67 4.75
N GLN A 28 10.12 10.53 3.67
CA GLN A 28 9.95 11.29 2.42
C GLN A 28 9.05 10.55 1.41
N ALA A 29 8.83 9.25 1.63
CA ALA A 29 7.86 8.45 0.88
C ALA A 29 7.16 7.42 1.77
N TYR A 30 5.93 7.07 1.40
CA TYR A 30 5.16 6.00 2.03
C TYR A 30 4.54 5.06 1.00
N ILE A 31 4.75 3.75 1.17
CA ILE A 31 4.28 2.69 0.27
C ILE A 31 2.98 2.10 0.83
N ILE A 32 1.95 2.03 -0.01
CA ILE A 32 0.63 1.47 0.32
C ILE A 32 0.28 0.40 -0.71
N PRO A 33 0.58 -0.88 -0.43
CA PRO A 33 0.19 -2.00 -1.30
C PRO A 33 -1.31 -2.30 -1.19
N SER A 34 -1.80 -3.21 -2.04
CA SER A 34 -3.19 -3.71 -1.96
C SER A 34 -3.40 -4.79 -0.90
N GLY A 35 -2.34 -5.49 -0.48
CA GLY A 35 -2.44 -6.67 0.38
C GLY A 35 -2.85 -6.37 1.83
N ASP A 36 -3.26 -7.43 2.53
CA ASP A 36 -3.47 -7.44 3.96
C ASP A 36 -2.34 -8.21 4.69
N ALA A 37 -2.48 -8.37 6.00
CA ALA A 37 -1.50 -9.04 6.84
C ALA A 37 -1.32 -10.54 6.56
N HIS A 38 -2.24 -11.14 5.80
CA HIS A 38 -2.30 -12.59 5.55
C HIS A 38 -2.16 -12.96 4.07
N GLN A 39 -1.83 -11.97 3.22
CA GLN A 39 -1.67 -12.15 1.78
C GLN A 39 -2.94 -12.74 1.15
N SER A 40 -4.10 -12.29 1.64
CA SER A 40 -5.41 -12.73 1.19
C SER A 40 -5.64 -12.41 -0.29
N GLU A 41 -6.37 -13.29 -0.98
CA GLU A 41 -6.80 -13.06 -2.37
C GLU A 41 -7.83 -11.92 -2.47
N TYR A 42 -8.79 -11.91 -1.54
CA TYR A 42 -9.85 -10.90 -1.45
C TYR A 42 -9.66 -10.07 -0.19
N ILE A 43 -9.50 -8.77 -0.39
CA ILE A 43 -9.17 -7.84 0.68
C ILE A 43 -10.47 -7.37 1.35
N ALA A 44 -10.52 -7.48 2.68
CA ALA A 44 -11.63 -6.97 3.46
C ALA A 44 -11.73 -5.43 3.32
N PRO A 45 -12.94 -4.82 3.38
CA PRO A 45 -13.09 -3.37 3.22
C PRO A 45 -12.20 -2.53 4.15
N CYS A 46 -11.94 -3.00 5.37
CA CYS A 46 -11.05 -2.34 6.33
C CYS A 46 -9.58 -2.29 5.89
N ASP A 47 -9.15 -3.16 4.99
CA ASP A 47 -7.77 -3.25 4.50
C ASP A 47 -7.60 -2.66 3.09
N CYS A 48 -8.68 -2.18 2.45
CA CYS A 48 -8.68 -1.50 1.15
C CYS A 48 -8.09 -0.07 1.19
N ARG A 49 -6.97 0.10 1.90
CA ARG A 49 -6.29 1.38 2.18
C ARG A 49 -5.86 2.12 0.93
N ARG A 50 -5.30 1.38 -0.05
CA ARG A 50 -4.92 1.93 -1.36
C ARG A 50 -6.12 2.55 -2.07
N ALA A 51 -7.27 1.89 -2.04
CA ALA A 51 -8.51 2.43 -2.61
C ALA A 51 -9.02 3.64 -1.84
N PHE A 52 -8.93 3.62 -0.50
CA PHE A 52 -9.29 4.78 0.31
C PHE A 52 -8.47 6.02 -0.06
N VAL A 53 -7.13 5.94 -0.15
CA VAL A 53 -6.31 7.12 -0.42
C VAL A 53 -6.38 7.62 -1.85
N SER A 54 -6.67 6.75 -2.83
CA SER A 54 -6.57 7.08 -4.26
C SER A 54 -7.91 7.17 -5.00
N GLY A 55 -8.96 6.56 -4.46
CA GLY A 55 -10.21 6.32 -5.18
C GLY A 55 -10.17 5.14 -6.16
N PHE A 56 -8.99 4.61 -6.49
CA PHE A 56 -8.86 3.45 -7.37
C PHE A 56 -9.11 2.14 -6.61
N ASP A 57 -10.17 1.41 -6.99
CA ASP A 57 -10.69 0.23 -6.28
C ASP A 57 -10.46 -1.11 -7.01
N GLY A 58 -9.64 -1.13 -8.07
CA GLY A 58 -9.27 -2.39 -8.76
C GLY A 58 -8.57 -3.38 -7.82
N SER A 59 -8.59 -4.68 -8.11
CA SER A 59 -8.05 -5.66 -7.15
C SER A 59 -6.52 -5.61 -6.98
N ALA A 60 -5.79 -5.02 -7.93
CA ALA A 60 -4.34 -4.97 -7.90
C ALA A 60 -3.80 -3.54 -8.07
N GLY A 61 -2.86 -3.17 -7.21
CA GLY A 61 -2.05 -1.97 -7.37
C GLY A 61 -1.20 -1.62 -6.14
N THR A 62 -0.23 -0.74 -6.33
CA THR A 62 0.59 -0.20 -5.24
C THR A 62 0.64 1.30 -5.39
N ALA A 63 0.19 2.01 -4.37
CA ALA A 63 0.35 3.45 -4.26
C ALA A 63 1.67 3.79 -3.57
N ILE A 64 2.36 4.80 -4.06
CA ILE A 64 3.53 5.39 -3.40
C ILE A 64 3.32 6.90 -3.36
N ILE A 65 3.39 7.45 -2.15
CA ILE A 65 3.14 8.87 -1.91
C ILE A 65 4.42 9.48 -1.38
N THR A 66 4.94 10.48 -2.08
CA THR A 66 6.07 11.30 -1.65
C THR A 66 5.56 12.67 -1.19
N GLU A 67 6.48 13.53 -0.74
CA GLU A 67 6.14 14.91 -0.40
C GLU A 67 5.51 15.68 -1.58
N GLU A 68 5.95 15.38 -2.80
CA GLU A 68 5.54 16.09 -4.01
C GLU A 68 4.59 15.29 -4.91
N HIS A 69 4.72 13.96 -4.93
CA HIS A 69 4.04 13.09 -5.89
C HIS A 69 3.10 12.08 -5.21
N ALA A 70 2.10 11.62 -5.94
CA ALA A 70 1.34 10.41 -5.63
C ALA A 70 1.32 9.57 -6.90
N ALA A 71 1.84 8.35 -6.84
CA ALA A 71 1.97 7.47 -7.99
C ALA A 71 1.28 6.12 -7.72
N MET A 72 0.66 5.54 -8.74
CA MET A 72 -0.10 4.30 -8.66
C MET A 72 0.41 3.30 -9.71
N TRP A 73 1.02 2.20 -9.27
CA TRP A 73 1.34 1.08 -10.14
C TRP A 73 0.14 0.14 -10.20
N THR A 74 -0.27 -0.24 -11.40
CA THR A 74 -1.24 -1.31 -11.63
C THR A 74 -0.98 -1.98 -12.97
N ASP A 75 -1.60 -3.12 -13.22
CA ASP A 75 -1.45 -3.90 -14.45
C ASP A 75 -2.50 -3.54 -15.52
N GLY A 76 -2.34 -4.13 -16.71
CA GLY A 76 -3.11 -3.81 -17.91
C GLY A 76 -4.63 -3.94 -17.78
N ARG A 77 -5.13 -4.75 -16.84
CA ARG A 77 -6.57 -4.88 -16.56
C ARG A 77 -7.18 -3.54 -16.10
N TYR A 78 -6.37 -2.70 -15.45
CA TYR A 78 -6.84 -1.55 -14.69
C TYR A 78 -6.42 -0.19 -15.22
N PHE A 79 -5.64 -0.10 -16.32
CA PHE A 79 -5.17 1.20 -16.83
C PHE A 79 -6.30 2.22 -17.04
N LEU A 80 -7.39 1.79 -17.65
CA LEU A 80 -8.53 2.66 -17.92
C LEU A 80 -9.36 2.96 -16.66
N GLN A 81 -9.47 1.99 -15.75
CA GLN A 81 -10.21 2.16 -14.50
C GLN A 81 -9.48 3.13 -13.57
N ALA A 82 -8.18 2.92 -13.35
CA ALA A 82 -7.35 3.78 -12.53
C ALA A 82 -7.35 5.22 -13.05
N ALA A 83 -7.16 5.42 -14.36
CA ALA A 83 -7.19 6.76 -14.97
C ALA A 83 -8.53 7.49 -14.81
N LYS A 84 -9.65 6.76 -14.68
CA LYS A 84 -10.99 7.36 -14.49
C LYS A 84 -11.33 7.62 -13.02
N GLN A 85 -10.80 6.82 -12.11
CA GLN A 85 -11.15 6.88 -10.69
C GLN A 85 -10.23 7.79 -9.87
N MET A 86 -8.96 7.93 -10.28
CA MET A 86 -8.00 8.81 -9.63
C MET A 86 -8.12 10.24 -10.15
N ASP A 87 -7.97 11.23 -9.27
CA ASP A 87 -7.94 12.64 -9.66
C ASP A 87 -6.57 13.07 -10.21
N SER A 88 -6.43 14.35 -10.53
CA SER A 88 -5.21 14.92 -11.12
C SER A 88 -3.99 14.93 -10.19
N ASN A 89 -4.12 14.56 -8.92
CA ASN A 89 -2.97 14.44 -8.02
C ASN A 89 -2.14 13.17 -8.31
N TRP A 90 -2.73 12.20 -8.99
CA TRP A 90 -2.15 10.87 -9.17
C TRP A 90 -1.48 10.71 -10.54
N THR A 91 -0.28 10.11 -10.52
CA THR A 91 0.42 9.65 -11.72
C THR A 91 0.21 8.14 -11.88
N LEU A 92 -0.39 7.74 -12.99
CA LEU A 92 -0.59 6.32 -13.30
C LEU A 92 0.68 5.70 -13.88
N MET A 93 1.20 4.67 -13.21
CA MET A 93 2.36 3.88 -13.61
C MET A 93 1.90 2.53 -14.19
N LYS A 94 2.00 2.39 -15.51
CA LYS A 94 1.42 1.26 -16.27
C LYS A 94 2.36 0.05 -16.31
N MET A 95 2.22 -0.86 -15.35
CA MET A 95 3.09 -2.03 -15.25
C MET A 95 3.10 -2.87 -16.53
N GLY A 96 4.29 -3.34 -16.93
CA GLY A 96 4.50 -4.17 -18.13
C GLY A 96 4.81 -3.38 -19.40
N LEU A 97 4.71 -2.04 -19.39
CA LEU A 97 5.22 -1.21 -20.48
C LEU A 97 6.73 -0.96 -20.32
N LYS A 98 7.44 -0.91 -21.45
CA LYS A 98 8.90 -0.76 -21.51
C LYS A 98 9.43 0.48 -20.79
N ASP A 99 8.68 1.58 -20.87
CA ASP A 99 9.09 2.88 -20.33
C ASP A 99 8.59 3.13 -18.91
N THR A 100 7.87 2.18 -18.30
CA THR A 100 7.38 2.34 -16.92
C THR A 100 8.47 1.92 -15.93
N PRO A 101 8.94 2.82 -15.05
CA PRO A 101 9.97 2.48 -14.07
C PRO A 101 9.42 1.49 -13.04
N THR A 102 10.34 0.71 -12.46
CA THR A 102 10.01 -0.04 -11.24
C THR A 102 9.77 0.94 -10.09
N GLN A 103 9.14 0.46 -9.02
CA GLN A 103 8.81 1.29 -7.86
C GLN A 103 10.07 1.82 -7.19
N GLU A 104 11.06 0.95 -7.02
CA GLU A 104 12.36 1.28 -6.44
C GLU A 104 13.18 2.24 -7.32
N ASP A 105 13.22 2.05 -8.65
CA ASP A 105 13.93 2.97 -9.55
C ASP A 105 13.26 4.34 -9.59
N TRP A 106 11.92 4.38 -9.57
CA TRP A 106 11.19 5.63 -9.50
C TRP A 106 11.45 6.37 -8.20
N LEU A 107 11.44 5.69 -7.06
CA LEU A 107 11.77 6.27 -5.75
C LEU A 107 13.16 6.91 -5.77
N VAL A 108 14.17 6.22 -6.29
CA VAL A 108 15.54 6.78 -6.42
C VAL A 108 15.57 8.03 -7.31
N SER A 109 14.74 8.08 -8.35
CA SER A 109 14.71 9.22 -9.27
C SER A 109 14.04 10.49 -8.72
N VAL A 110 13.17 10.36 -7.71
CA VAL A 110 12.35 11.48 -7.20
C VAL A 110 12.69 11.87 -5.76
N LEU A 111 13.42 11.04 -5.02
CA LEU A 111 13.73 11.30 -3.62
C LEU A 111 15.00 12.13 -3.45
N PRO A 112 15.03 13.04 -2.47
CA PRO A 112 16.27 13.71 -2.09
C PRO A 112 17.26 12.72 -1.43
N GLU A 113 18.54 13.07 -1.49
CA GLU A 113 19.64 12.33 -0.85
C GLU A 113 19.33 11.96 0.61
N GLY A 114 19.67 10.73 1.02
CA GLY A 114 19.47 10.28 2.41
C GLY A 114 18.02 10.01 2.83
N SER A 115 17.06 10.04 1.89
CA SER A 115 15.63 9.83 2.19
C SER A 115 15.28 8.51 2.89
N ARG A 116 14.18 8.56 3.64
CA ARG A 116 13.54 7.44 4.35
C ARG A 116 12.21 7.11 3.68
N VAL A 117 12.03 5.85 3.32
CA VAL A 117 10.81 5.31 2.69
C VAL A 117 10.11 4.44 3.70
N GLY A 118 8.91 4.83 4.13
CA GLY A 118 8.10 4.08 5.08
C GLY A 118 7.19 3.06 4.40
N VAL A 119 6.96 1.94 5.07
CA VAL A 119 5.94 0.96 4.72
C VAL A 119 5.47 0.23 5.97
N ASP A 120 4.20 -0.15 6.02
CA ASP A 120 3.68 -1.02 7.08
C ASP A 120 4.27 -2.43 6.92
N PRO A 121 5.04 -2.94 7.89
CA PRO A 121 5.75 -4.21 7.78
C PRO A 121 4.83 -5.43 7.79
N LEU A 122 3.57 -5.30 8.22
CA LEU A 122 2.64 -6.43 8.27
C LEU A 122 2.08 -6.80 6.90
N ILE A 123 2.06 -5.86 5.96
CA ILE A 123 1.33 -5.99 4.68
C ILE A 123 2.24 -6.17 3.46
N ILE A 124 3.52 -6.46 3.69
CA ILE A 124 4.48 -6.81 2.64
C ILE A 124 5.29 -8.07 3.03
N PRO A 125 5.57 -8.96 2.07
CA PRO A 125 6.44 -10.10 2.32
C PRO A 125 7.91 -9.69 2.34
N THR A 126 8.74 -10.50 3.01
CA THR A 126 10.20 -10.30 3.11
C THR A 126 10.89 -10.17 1.75
N ASP A 127 10.41 -10.85 0.72
CA ASP A 127 11.01 -10.78 -0.62
C ASP A 127 10.84 -9.39 -1.26
N TYR A 128 9.66 -8.78 -1.10
CA TYR A 128 9.41 -7.41 -1.49
C TYR A 128 10.31 -6.45 -0.71
N TRP A 129 10.40 -6.63 0.62
CA TRP A 129 11.27 -5.83 1.49
C TRP A 129 12.73 -5.88 1.03
N LYS A 130 13.28 -7.08 0.84
CA LYS A 130 14.68 -7.28 0.45
C LYS A 130 15.00 -6.61 -0.89
N LYS A 131 14.12 -6.74 -1.87
CA LYS A 131 14.30 -6.13 -3.20
C LYS A 131 14.32 -4.60 -3.10
N MET A 132 13.30 -4.01 -2.46
CA MET A 132 13.16 -2.57 -2.28
C MET A 132 14.33 -1.98 -1.46
N ALA A 133 14.62 -2.58 -0.31
CA ALA A 133 15.68 -2.10 0.59
C ALA A 133 17.07 -2.16 -0.07
N LYS A 134 17.33 -3.16 -0.92
CA LYS A 134 18.61 -3.28 -1.62
C LYS A 134 18.85 -2.09 -2.55
N VAL A 135 17.88 -1.75 -3.40
CA VAL A 135 18.01 -0.65 -4.37
C VAL A 135 18.05 0.70 -3.66
N LEU A 136 17.17 0.93 -2.69
CA LEU A 136 17.16 2.15 -1.90
C LEU A 136 18.50 2.37 -1.17
N ARG A 137 19.04 1.33 -0.53
CA ARG A 137 20.32 1.42 0.17
C ARG A 137 21.49 1.70 -0.76
N SER A 138 21.49 1.13 -1.97
CA SER A 138 22.50 1.43 -2.99
C SER A 138 22.50 2.90 -3.43
N ALA A 139 21.35 3.57 -3.32
CA ALA A 139 21.20 5.01 -3.59
C ALA A 139 21.29 5.90 -2.32
N GLY A 140 21.70 5.35 -1.17
CA GLY A 140 21.83 6.12 0.07
C GLY A 140 20.51 6.34 0.83
N HIS A 141 19.42 5.72 0.42
CA HIS A 141 18.12 5.79 1.08
C HIS A 141 17.87 4.60 2.03
N HIS A 142 16.87 4.73 2.90
CA HIS A 142 16.55 3.71 3.90
C HIS A 142 15.08 3.30 3.84
N LEU A 143 14.80 2.00 3.77
CA LEU A 143 13.45 1.45 3.95
C LEU A 143 13.16 1.28 5.45
N ILE A 144 12.12 1.92 5.95
CA ILE A 144 11.78 2.02 7.37
C ILE A 144 10.46 1.30 7.64
N PRO A 145 10.41 0.36 8.61
CA PRO A 145 9.16 -0.27 9.00
C PRO A 145 8.39 0.69 9.90
N VAL A 146 7.23 1.15 9.44
CA VAL A 146 6.34 2.03 10.21
C VAL A 146 5.24 1.16 10.80
N LYS A 147 5.30 0.90 12.12
CA LYS A 147 4.38 -0.03 12.80
C LYS A 147 2.93 0.41 12.75
N GLU A 148 2.70 1.72 12.89
CA GLU A 148 1.38 2.31 12.77
C GLU A 148 1.06 2.55 11.29
N ASN A 149 -0.04 1.97 10.79
CA ASN A 149 -0.44 2.23 9.41
C ASN A 149 -0.93 3.68 9.27
N LEU A 150 -0.23 4.49 8.48
CA LEU A 150 -0.53 5.93 8.37
C LEU A 150 -1.86 6.22 7.69
N VAL A 151 -2.36 5.30 6.86
CA VAL A 151 -3.69 5.42 6.24
C VAL A 151 -4.77 5.28 7.31
N ASP A 152 -4.61 4.33 8.23
CA ASP A 152 -5.58 4.09 9.30
C ASP A 152 -5.70 5.31 10.23
N LYS A 153 -4.64 6.14 10.38
CA LYS A 153 -4.66 7.37 11.18
C LYS A 153 -5.49 8.50 10.58
N ILE A 154 -5.67 8.50 9.26
CA ILE A 154 -6.45 9.53 8.53
C ILE A 154 -7.81 9.01 8.07
N TRP A 155 -8.09 7.72 8.26
CA TRP A 155 -9.32 7.08 7.84
C TRP A 155 -10.35 7.05 8.98
N THR A 156 -11.10 8.15 9.12
CA THR A 156 -12.04 8.38 10.22
C THR A 156 -13.22 7.41 10.25
N ASP A 157 -13.72 7.00 9.08
CA ASP A 157 -14.86 6.12 8.88
C ASP A 157 -14.44 4.71 8.42
N ARG A 158 -13.26 4.26 8.86
CA ARG A 158 -12.73 2.94 8.50
C ARG A 158 -13.71 1.83 8.89
N PRO A 159 -14.10 0.93 7.97
CA PRO A 159 -14.98 -0.18 8.30
C PRO A 159 -14.34 -1.11 9.34
N GLU A 160 -15.18 -1.69 10.20
CA GLU A 160 -14.75 -2.71 11.15
C GLU A 160 -14.24 -3.96 10.44
N ARG A 161 -13.25 -4.63 11.06
CA ARG A 161 -12.73 -5.90 10.53
C ARG A 161 -13.81 -6.97 10.61
N PRO A 162 -14.06 -7.76 9.54
CA PRO A 162 -15.00 -8.87 9.59
C PRO A 162 -14.66 -9.86 10.71
N CYS A 163 -15.58 -10.03 11.66
CA CYS A 163 -15.48 -10.99 12.76
C CYS A 163 -16.74 -11.88 12.74
N LYS A 164 -16.76 -12.85 11.82
CA LYS A 164 -17.90 -13.76 11.62
C LYS A 164 -17.75 -15.01 12.51
N PRO A 165 -18.84 -15.67 12.93
CA PRO A 165 -18.76 -16.91 13.70
C PRO A 165 -17.96 -17.99 12.97
N LEU A 166 -17.21 -18.78 13.74
CA LEU A 166 -16.53 -19.96 13.22
C LEU A 166 -17.53 -21.09 12.98
N LEU A 167 -17.29 -21.88 11.93
CA LEU A 167 -18.00 -23.12 11.67
C LEU A 167 -17.04 -24.30 11.87
N THR A 168 -17.42 -25.24 12.71
CA THR A 168 -16.67 -26.50 12.88
C THR A 168 -17.09 -27.50 11.80
N LEU A 169 -16.11 -28.19 11.22
CA LEU A 169 -16.34 -29.28 10.26
C LEU A 169 -15.96 -30.61 10.92
N GLY A 170 -16.91 -31.53 10.99
CA GLY A 170 -16.71 -32.86 11.57
C GLY A 170 -15.97 -33.82 10.64
N LEU A 171 -15.59 -34.98 11.16
CA LEU A 171 -14.86 -36.02 10.42
C LEU A 171 -15.55 -36.45 9.12
N ASP A 172 -16.89 -36.48 9.11
CA ASP A 172 -17.68 -36.83 7.92
C ASP A 172 -17.44 -35.87 6.74
N TYR A 173 -16.99 -34.65 7.01
CA TYR A 173 -16.64 -33.64 6.01
C TYR A 173 -15.14 -33.56 5.75
N THR A 174 -14.30 -33.68 6.79
CA THR A 174 -12.85 -33.42 6.69
C THR A 174 -12.02 -34.67 6.43
N GLY A 175 -12.56 -35.87 6.67
CA GLY A 175 -11.87 -37.16 6.52
C GLY A 175 -10.77 -37.44 7.54
N GLN A 176 -10.27 -36.44 8.25
CA GLN A 176 -9.24 -36.55 9.28
C GLN A 176 -9.47 -35.55 10.41
N ASN A 177 -9.02 -35.90 11.62
CA ASN A 177 -9.07 -35.01 12.78
C ASN A 177 -7.91 -33.99 12.72
N GLN A 178 -7.98 -32.95 13.56
CA GLN A 178 -6.93 -31.92 13.65
C GLN A 178 -5.65 -32.40 14.36
N ARG A 179 -5.70 -33.55 15.04
CA ARG A 179 -4.57 -34.13 15.77
C ARG A 179 -3.80 -35.07 14.85
N VAL A 180 -2.87 -34.51 14.09
CA VAL A 180 -1.86 -35.34 13.42
C VAL A 180 -0.97 -35.94 14.52
N VAL A 181 -1.06 -37.26 14.71
CA VAL A 181 -0.09 -38.05 15.48
C VAL A 181 0.97 -38.55 14.51
#